data_AF-A0AAN7T4K9-F1
#
_entry.id   AF-A0AAN7T4K9-F1
#
_cell.length_a   1.000
_cell.length_b   1.000
_cell.length_c   1.000
_cell.angle_alpha   90.00
_cell.angle_beta   90.00
_cell.angle_gamma   90.00
#
_symmetry.space_group_name_H-M   'P 1'
#
loop_
_entity.id
_entity.type
_entity.pdbx_description
1 polymer ?
#
loop_
_entity_poly.entity_id
_entity_poly.type
_entity_poly.pdbx_seq_one_letter_code
_entity_poly.pdbx_strand_id
1 'polypeptide(L)'
;MSRRLYKSTLRKALLVILATWCFIDIVRFHFLRFSVPPVPNTTEVHTPRIFIASTHWNNEGILRNHWNKAVLQLVENLGPNNTFVSVYESGSWDNSKDALRKLEQELDHRGVGKKIVLDETTHEDEIAKPPGETGWINTPRGKQELRRIPYLSRLRNLSLAPLEELAEQDIFFDKILFLNDVVFSLSDVLTLLNTNNGQYAAACSLDFSRPPHYYDTFALRDSEGHEAVMSTWPYFRSSLSRTALKQGNAVPVTSCWNGYNKAAYDAMNGSAGELSLFRYLFRCWENRLRRWFTTDWFKIRVVRNRVKKWQGLSSSNSEVGVRCLINEMQVLAGNGWAHV
;
A
#
# COMPACT_ATOMS: atom_id res chain seq x y z
N MET A 1 48.07 19.81 -27.95
CA MET A 1 48.34 19.06 -26.69
C MET A 1 47.31 19.34 -25.58
N SER A 2 46.89 20.60 -25.36
CA SER A 2 45.95 21.02 -24.30
C SER A 2 44.60 20.27 -24.25
N ARG A 3 43.90 20.06 -25.38
CA ARG A 3 42.60 19.33 -25.41
C ARG A 3 42.67 17.87 -24.95
N ARG A 4 43.80 17.16 -25.15
CA ARG A 4 43.97 15.76 -24.70
C ARG A 4 44.25 15.68 -23.19
N LEU A 5 45.04 16.60 -22.66
CA LEU A 5 45.33 16.74 -21.23
C LEU A 5 44.08 17.13 -20.43
N TYR A 6 43.26 18.04 -20.96
CA TYR A 6 41.98 18.43 -20.37
C TYR A 6 40.99 17.25 -20.29
N LYS A 7 40.83 16.49 -21.39
CA LYS A 7 39.98 15.28 -21.40
C LYS A 7 40.49 14.20 -20.44
N SER A 8 41.80 14.04 -20.28
CA SER A 8 42.41 13.11 -19.32
C SER A 8 42.13 13.52 -17.87
N THR A 9 42.28 14.81 -17.57
CA THR A 9 42.02 15.37 -16.23
C THR A 9 40.54 15.23 -15.85
N LEU A 10 39.63 15.54 -16.78
CA LEU A 10 38.19 15.41 -16.56
C LEU A 10 37.75 13.95 -16.33
N ARG A 11 38.35 13.00 -17.07
CA ARG A 11 38.14 11.55 -16.86
C ARG A 11 38.62 11.10 -15.48
N LYS A 12 39.81 11.53 -15.06
CA LYS A 12 40.35 11.21 -13.74
C LYS A 12 39.47 11.77 -12.62
N ALA A 13 39.03 13.03 -12.75
CA ALA A 13 38.11 13.65 -11.79
C ALA A 13 36.78 12.89 -11.70
N LEU A 14 36.20 12.50 -12.84
CA LEU A 14 34.98 11.69 -12.87
C LEU A 14 35.19 10.33 -12.17
N LEU A 15 36.28 9.63 -12.45
CA LEU A 15 36.58 8.35 -11.79
C LEU A 15 36.71 8.50 -10.27
N VAL A 16 37.37 9.55 -9.78
CA VAL A 16 37.49 9.85 -8.35
C VAL A 16 36.11 10.10 -7.73
N ILE A 17 35.24 10.87 -8.40
CA ILE A 17 33.87 11.13 -7.92
C ILE A 17 33.07 9.83 -7.84
N LEU A 18 33.11 8.99 -8.88
CA LEU A 18 32.41 7.70 -8.90
C LEU A 18 32.93 6.77 -7.80
N ALA A 19 34.25 6.68 -7.62
CA ALA A 19 34.87 5.87 -6.58
C ALA A 19 34.49 6.35 -5.18
N THR A 20 34.48 7.66 -4.96
CA THR A 20 34.07 8.28 -3.68
C THR A 20 32.60 7.98 -3.38
N TRP A 21 31.71 8.05 -4.38
CA TRP A 21 30.31 7.67 -4.19
C TRP A 21 30.13 6.19 -3.85
N CYS A 22 30.83 5.29 -4.54
CA CYS A 22 30.84 3.87 -4.20
C CYS A 22 31.32 3.64 -2.78
N PHE A 23 32.42 4.29 -2.38
CA PHE A 23 32.97 4.18 -1.03
C PHE A 23 31.96 4.63 0.04
N ILE A 24 31.29 5.77 -0.17
CA ILE A 24 30.23 6.23 0.73
C ILE A 24 29.08 5.23 0.81
N ASP A 25 28.65 4.66 -0.32
CA ASP A 25 27.58 3.65 -0.35
C ASP A 25 28.01 2.36 0.39
N ILE A 26 29.28 1.94 0.30
CA ILE A 26 29.86 0.81 1.06
C ILE A 26 29.84 1.11 2.57
N VAL A 27 30.37 2.27 2.99
CA VAL A 27 30.39 2.66 4.40
C VAL A 27 28.96 2.68 4.98
N ARG A 28 28.00 3.21 4.22
CA ARG A 28 26.58 3.18 4.60
C ARG A 28 26.06 1.77 4.74
N PHE A 29 26.32 0.87 3.79
CA PHE A 29 25.89 -0.53 3.88
C PHE A 29 26.37 -1.19 5.17
N HIS A 30 27.63 -1.00 5.54
CA HIS A 30 28.16 -1.55 6.78
C HIS A 30 27.53 -0.90 8.00
N PHE A 31 27.43 0.42 8.05
CA PHE A 31 26.80 1.12 9.18
C PHE A 31 25.35 0.66 9.42
N LEU A 32 24.60 0.42 8.35
CA LEU A 32 23.22 -0.08 8.40
C LEU A 32 23.10 -1.51 8.93
N ARG A 33 24.07 -2.38 8.63
CA ARG A 33 24.11 -3.76 9.17
C ARG A 33 24.46 -3.81 10.66
N PHE A 34 25.19 -2.81 11.17
CA PHE A 34 25.58 -2.74 12.58
C PHE A 34 24.61 -1.93 13.45
N SER A 35 23.75 -1.12 12.85
CA SER A 35 22.78 -0.31 13.57
C SER A 35 21.51 -1.12 13.81
N VAL A 36 21.37 -1.71 14.99
CA VAL A 36 20.07 -2.13 15.51
C VAL A 36 19.40 -0.88 16.08
N PRO A 37 18.29 -0.37 15.50
CA PRO A 37 17.57 0.70 16.16
C PRO A 37 17.11 0.17 17.53
N PRO A 38 17.39 0.87 18.64
CA PRO A 38 16.84 0.48 19.93
C PRO A 38 15.32 0.52 19.83
N VAL A 39 14.65 -0.54 20.27
CA VAL A 39 13.21 -0.52 20.50
C VAL A 39 12.96 0.57 21.55
N PRO A 40 12.21 1.63 21.24
CA PRO A 40 11.88 2.63 22.26
C PRO A 40 11.07 1.92 23.35
N ASN A 41 11.56 1.95 24.59
CA ASN A 41 10.77 1.64 25.77
C ASN A 41 9.74 2.77 25.92
N THR A 42 8.50 2.52 25.49
CA THR A 42 7.41 3.48 25.68
C THR A 42 6.82 3.33 27.09
N THR A 43 7.07 4.35 27.90
CA THR A 43 6.33 4.65 29.13
C THR A 43 4.98 5.28 28.79
N GLU A 44 3.94 4.83 29.51
CA GLU A 44 2.50 5.15 29.41
C GLU A 44 1.76 4.63 28.16
N VAL A 45 1.29 3.39 28.27
CA VAL A 45 0.50 2.69 27.25
C VAL A 45 -0.99 3.03 27.44
N HIS A 46 -1.46 4.09 26.80
CA HIS A 46 -2.86 4.12 26.39
C HIS A 46 -3.00 3.13 25.23
N THR A 47 -3.57 1.95 25.48
CA THR A 47 -3.86 0.98 24.41
C THR A 47 -4.88 1.61 23.48
N PRO A 48 -4.53 1.95 22.23
CA PRO A 48 -5.46 2.63 21.33
C PRO A 48 -6.64 1.72 20.98
N ARG A 49 -7.83 2.30 20.84
CA ARG A 49 -9.00 1.61 20.29
C ARG A 49 -8.88 1.52 18.77
N ILE A 50 -8.91 0.31 18.24
CA ILE A 50 -8.69 0.03 16.82
C ILE A 50 -9.98 -0.45 16.16
N PHE A 51 -10.40 0.25 15.11
CA PHE A 51 -11.44 -0.24 14.19
C PHE A 51 -10.78 -0.98 13.04
N ILE A 52 -11.02 -2.28 12.92
CA ILE A 52 -10.49 -3.11 11.85
C ILE A 52 -11.52 -3.14 10.72
N ALA A 53 -11.15 -2.69 9.52
CA ALA A 53 -11.99 -2.71 8.34
C ALA A 53 -11.40 -3.66 7.28
N SER A 54 -12.21 -4.54 6.73
CA SER A 54 -11.79 -5.50 5.69
C SER A 54 -12.80 -5.61 4.57
N THR A 55 -12.30 -5.89 3.37
CA THR A 55 -13.09 -6.35 2.22
C THR A 55 -12.52 -7.65 1.67
N HIS A 56 -13.37 -8.64 1.41
CA HIS A 56 -12.98 -9.95 0.86
C HIS A 56 -13.81 -10.33 -0.37
N TRP A 57 -13.17 -11.03 -1.30
CA TRP A 57 -13.80 -11.64 -2.46
C TRP A 57 -12.99 -12.84 -2.95
N ASN A 58 -13.58 -14.03 -2.97
CA ASN A 58 -12.97 -15.30 -3.35
C ASN A 58 -11.63 -15.56 -2.61
N ASN A 59 -11.65 -15.45 -1.29
CA ASN A 59 -10.49 -15.55 -0.42
C ASN A 59 -10.51 -16.76 0.52
N GLU A 60 -11.29 -17.82 0.24
CA GLU A 60 -11.48 -18.95 1.17
C GLU A 60 -10.14 -19.50 1.69
N GLY A 61 -9.19 -19.74 0.77
CA GLY A 61 -7.89 -20.29 1.10
C GLY A 61 -7.08 -19.43 2.06
N ILE A 62 -7.10 -18.09 1.91
CA ILE A 62 -6.36 -17.17 2.79
C ILE A 62 -7.09 -17.04 4.13
N LEU A 63 -8.41 -16.92 4.12
CA LEU A 63 -9.25 -16.81 5.31
C LEU A 63 -9.07 -17.99 6.25
N ARG A 64 -9.17 -19.22 5.72
CA ARG A 64 -9.07 -20.44 6.52
C ARG A 64 -7.67 -20.73 7.02
N ASN A 65 -6.65 -20.52 6.19
CA ASN A 65 -5.29 -20.96 6.50
C ASN A 65 -4.48 -19.92 7.27
N HIS A 66 -4.84 -18.63 7.21
CA HIS A 66 -4.02 -17.57 7.77
C HIS A 66 -4.82 -16.42 8.38
N TRP A 67 -5.64 -15.72 7.59
CA TRP A 67 -6.16 -14.41 7.93
C TRP A 67 -7.06 -14.43 9.16
N ASN A 68 -8.02 -15.37 9.26
CA ASN A 68 -8.90 -15.46 10.43
C ASN A 68 -8.10 -15.65 11.72
N LYS A 69 -7.10 -16.55 11.70
CA LYS A 69 -6.24 -16.80 12.86
C LYS A 69 -5.43 -15.56 13.23
N ALA A 70 -4.89 -14.85 12.25
CA ALA A 70 -4.10 -13.64 12.48
C ALA A 70 -4.96 -12.50 13.07
N VAL A 71 -6.20 -12.34 12.61
CA VAL A 71 -7.17 -11.40 13.21
C VAL A 71 -7.49 -11.79 14.64
N LEU A 72 -7.77 -13.07 14.91
CA LEU A 72 -8.04 -13.54 16.28
C LEU A 72 -6.85 -13.28 17.23
N GLN A 73 -5.63 -13.55 16.78
CA GLN A 73 -4.43 -13.23 17.56
C GLN A 73 -4.26 -11.73 17.82
N LEU A 74 -4.62 -10.89 16.83
CA LEU A 74 -4.57 -9.44 16.97
C LEU A 74 -5.61 -8.93 17.96
N VAL A 75 -6.86 -9.38 17.87
CA VAL A 75 -7.92 -8.93 18.81
C VAL A 75 -7.64 -9.42 20.23
N GLU A 76 -7.07 -10.61 20.41
CA GLU A 76 -6.62 -11.13 21.71
C GLU A 76 -5.49 -10.27 22.29
N ASN A 77 -4.58 -9.77 21.46
CA ASN A 77 -3.48 -8.91 21.90
C ASN A 77 -3.92 -7.48 22.23
N LEU A 78 -4.76 -6.87 21.40
CA LEU A 78 -5.27 -5.49 21.59
C LEU A 78 -6.33 -5.42 22.71
N GLY A 79 -7.03 -6.53 22.93
CA GLY A 79 -8.13 -6.66 23.88
C GLY A 79 -9.50 -6.47 23.20
N PRO A 80 -10.51 -7.27 23.61
CA PRO A 80 -11.84 -7.26 22.97
C PRO A 80 -12.57 -5.93 23.11
N ASN A 81 -12.38 -5.20 24.21
CA ASN A 81 -13.01 -3.89 24.45
C ASN A 81 -12.37 -2.75 23.64
N ASN A 82 -11.14 -2.96 23.16
CA ASN A 82 -10.38 -1.98 22.39
C ASN A 82 -10.47 -2.23 20.88
N THR A 83 -11.21 -3.25 20.45
CA THR A 83 -11.21 -3.67 19.05
C THR A 83 -12.63 -3.83 18.52
N PHE A 84 -12.86 -3.35 17.30
CA PHE A 84 -14.07 -3.66 16.54
C PHE A 84 -13.70 -4.22 15.18
N VAL A 85 -14.34 -5.30 14.74
CA VAL A 85 -14.03 -5.97 13.46
C VAL A 85 -15.19 -5.81 12.48
N SER A 86 -14.96 -5.04 11.42
CA SER A 86 -15.91 -4.83 10.32
C SER A 86 -15.42 -5.48 9.04
N VAL A 87 -16.20 -6.41 8.49
CA VAL A 87 -15.86 -7.15 7.27
C VAL A 87 -17.01 -7.04 6.29
N TYR A 88 -16.70 -6.65 5.06
CA TYR A 88 -17.64 -6.71 3.94
C TYR A 88 -17.14 -7.74 2.92
N GLU A 89 -17.88 -8.83 2.76
CA GLU A 89 -17.65 -9.86 1.74
C GLU A 89 -18.50 -9.52 0.51
N SER A 90 -17.86 -9.38 -0.65
CA SER A 90 -18.50 -8.82 -1.86
C SER A 90 -18.89 -9.86 -2.90
N GLY A 91 -19.68 -10.87 -2.52
CA GLY A 91 -20.28 -11.81 -3.48
C GLY A 91 -19.34 -12.90 -3.97
N SER A 92 -18.62 -13.54 -3.04
CA SER A 92 -17.77 -14.70 -3.33
C SER A 92 -18.60 -15.88 -3.80
N TRP A 93 -18.05 -16.65 -4.74
CA TRP A 93 -18.60 -17.92 -5.22
C TRP A 93 -17.84 -19.13 -4.67
N ASP A 94 -16.74 -18.92 -3.95
CA ASP A 94 -16.08 -19.96 -3.13
C ASP A 94 -16.68 -19.98 -1.70
N ASN A 95 -16.13 -20.79 -0.78
CA ASN A 95 -16.65 -20.83 0.60
C ASN A 95 -16.04 -19.74 1.50
N SER A 96 -15.71 -18.56 0.98
CA SER A 96 -15.29 -17.40 1.79
C SER A 96 -16.34 -17.03 2.82
N LYS A 97 -17.63 -17.05 2.44
CA LYS A 97 -18.77 -16.78 3.33
C LYS A 97 -18.75 -17.71 4.55
N ASP A 98 -18.53 -19.00 4.35
CA ASP A 98 -18.44 -19.96 5.45
C ASP A 98 -17.18 -19.78 6.30
N ALA A 99 -16.06 -19.38 5.70
CA ALA A 99 -14.86 -19.05 6.47
C ALA A 99 -15.10 -17.83 7.37
N LEU A 100 -15.83 -16.82 6.90
CA LEU A 100 -16.16 -15.62 7.66
C LEU A 100 -17.23 -15.88 8.73
N ARG A 101 -18.22 -16.73 8.50
CA ARG A 101 -19.17 -17.18 9.56
C ARG A 101 -18.45 -17.84 10.73
N LYS A 102 -17.41 -18.64 10.46
CA LYS A 102 -16.57 -19.22 11.52
C LYS A 102 -15.81 -18.16 12.30
N LEU A 103 -15.28 -17.14 11.62
CA LEU A 103 -14.64 -16.01 12.29
C LEU A 103 -15.64 -15.25 13.17
N GLU A 104 -16.86 -15.03 12.67
CA GLU A 104 -17.93 -14.37 13.43
C GLU A 104 -18.17 -15.06 14.77
N GLN A 105 -18.35 -16.38 14.76
CA GLN A 105 -18.54 -17.20 15.97
C GLN A 105 -17.35 -17.09 16.94
N GLU A 106 -16.12 -17.12 16.44
CA GLU A 106 -14.92 -16.99 17.28
C GLU A 106 -14.78 -15.59 17.90
N LEU A 107 -15.21 -14.55 17.20
CA LEU A 107 -15.26 -13.18 17.72
C LEU A 107 -16.39 -13.01 18.74
N ASP A 108 -17.56 -13.64 18.53
CA ASP A 108 -18.66 -13.73 19.52
C ASP A 108 -18.19 -14.36 20.82
N HIS A 109 -17.55 -15.53 20.76
CA HIS A 109 -17.03 -16.23 21.94
C HIS A 109 -16.03 -15.39 22.75
N ARG A 110 -15.35 -14.43 22.10
CA ARG A 110 -14.38 -13.52 22.73
C ARG A 110 -14.99 -12.19 23.19
N GLY A 111 -16.28 -11.96 22.92
CA GLY A 111 -16.95 -10.69 23.24
C GLY A 111 -16.41 -9.50 22.44
N VAL A 112 -15.89 -9.72 21.23
CA VAL A 112 -15.38 -8.66 20.35
C VAL A 112 -16.53 -8.04 19.57
N GLY A 113 -16.63 -6.70 19.58
CA GLY A 113 -17.58 -5.98 18.74
C GLY A 113 -17.28 -6.22 17.25
N LYS A 114 -18.31 -6.52 16.45
CA LYS A 114 -18.11 -6.82 15.03
C LYS A 114 -19.34 -6.51 14.18
N LYS A 115 -19.11 -6.41 12.88
CA LYS A 115 -20.14 -6.49 11.84
C LYS A 115 -19.57 -7.23 10.63
N ILE A 116 -20.14 -8.38 10.29
CA ILE A 116 -19.73 -9.16 9.11
C ILE A 116 -20.90 -9.20 8.14
N VAL A 117 -20.73 -8.58 6.97
CA VAL A 117 -21.74 -8.56 5.91
C VAL A 117 -21.31 -9.52 4.82
N LEU A 118 -22.21 -10.44 4.46
CA LEU A 118 -22.02 -11.43 3.39
C LEU A 118 -22.96 -11.08 2.24
N ASP A 119 -22.44 -10.44 1.19
CA ASP A 119 -23.24 -10.02 0.04
C ASP A 119 -23.48 -11.22 -0.90
N GLU A 120 -24.70 -11.36 -1.40
CA GLU A 120 -25.03 -12.38 -2.40
C GLU A 120 -24.82 -11.89 -3.84
N THR A 121 -24.63 -10.58 -4.03
CA THR A 121 -24.43 -9.97 -5.35
C THR A 121 -23.01 -10.26 -5.87
N THR A 122 -22.90 -11.10 -6.89
CA THR A 122 -21.61 -11.45 -7.50
C THR A 122 -21.05 -10.32 -8.36
N HIS A 123 -19.77 -10.43 -8.76
CA HIS A 123 -19.19 -9.53 -9.75
C HIS A 123 -19.93 -9.60 -11.09
N GLU A 124 -20.35 -10.79 -11.53
CA GLU A 124 -21.17 -10.96 -12.73
C GLU A 124 -22.48 -10.17 -12.61
N ASP A 125 -23.15 -10.23 -11.46
CA ASP A 125 -24.38 -9.46 -11.22
C ASP A 125 -24.11 -7.95 -11.27
N GLU A 126 -23.01 -7.47 -10.68
CA GLU A 126 -22.61 -6.07 -10.72
C GLU A 126 -22.32 -5.57 -12.14
N ILE A 127 -21.69 -6.38 -12.97
CA ILE A 127 -21.37 -6.05 -14.36
C ILE A 127 -22.60 -6.17 -15.26
N ALA A 128 -23.56 -7.03 -14.92
CA ALA A 128 -24.81 -7.20 -15.66
C ALA A 128 -25.83 -6.08 -15.41
N LYS A 129 -25.64 -5.27 -14.35
CA LYS A 129 -26.51 -4.12 -14.07
C LYS A 129 -26.50 -3.13 -15.25
N PRO A 130 -27.64 -2.47 -15.55
CA PRO A 130 -27.68 -1.43 -16.57
C PRO A 130 -26.70 -0.29 -16.18
N PRO A 131 -25.94 0.26 -17.15
CA PRO A 131 -25.02 1.34 -16.86
C PRO A 131 -25.71 2.56 -16.24
N GLY A 132 -25.21 2.98 -15.08
CA GLY A 132 -25.68 4.18 -14.39
C GLY A 132 -24.98 5.44 -14.89
N GLU A 133 -25.53 6.61 -14.51
CA GLU A 133 -24.95 7.93 -14.83
C GLU A 133 -23.50 8.08 -14.32
N THR A 134 -23.18 7.43 -13.19
CA THR A 134 -21.84 7.41 -12.61
C THR A 134 -21.37 5.98 -12.42
N GLY A 135 -20.04 5.80 -12.39
CA GLY A 135 -19.43 4.49 -12.15
C GLY A 135 -19.08 3.72 -13.41
N TRP A 136 -19.60 4.10 -14.57
CA TRP A 136 -19.37 3.41 -15.85
C TRP A 136 -18.47 4.21 -16.80
N ILE A 137 -17.85 3.54 -17.78
CA ILE A 137 -17.01 4.17 -18.79
C ILE A 137 -17.13 3.49 -20.15
N ASN A 138 -17.13 4.27 -21.23
CA ASN A 138 -16.96 3.77 -22.59
C ASN A 138 -15.50 3.37 -22.80
N THR A 139 -15.24 2.11 -23.12
CA THR A 139 -13.87 1.62 -23.37
C THR A 139 -13.57 1.55 -24.86
N PRO A 140 -12.29 1.49 -25.27
CA PRO A 140 -11.90 1.28 -26.67
C PRO A 140 -12.47 0.01 -27.30
N ARG A 141 -12.99 -0.91 -26.49
CA ARG A 141 -13.66 -2.15 -26.91
C ARG A 141 -15.09 -1.92 -27.40
N GLY A 142 -15.57 -0.67 -27.41
CA GLY A 142 -16.92 -0.32 -27.85
C GLY A 142 -18.03 -0.73 -26.87
N LYS A 143 -17.68 -0.96 -25.60
CA LYS A 143 -18.62 -1.35 -24.53
C LYS A 143 -18.61 -0.34 -23.40
N GLN A 144 -19.75 -0.20 -22.71
CA GLN A 144 -19.77 0.42 -21.39
C GLN A 144 -19.41 -0.63 -20.34
N GLU A 145 -18.42 -0.31 -19.52
CA GLU A 145 -17.91 -1.22 -18.50
C GLU A 145 -17.83 -0.52 -17.15
N LEU A 146 -18.10 -1.28 -16.09
CA LEU A 146 -18.12 -0.77 -14.72
C LEU A 146 -16.69 -0.44 -14.28
N ARG A 147 -16.45 0.78 -13.80
CA ARG A 147 -15.14 1.21 -13.31
C ARG A 147 -14.83 0.52 -11.98
N ARG A 148 -13.65 -0.09 -11.89
CA ARG A 148 -13.20 -0.84 -10.72
C ARG A 148 -13.02 0.05 -9.49
N ILE A 149 -12.42 1.24 -9.65
CA ILE A 149 -12.07 2.09 -8.50
C ILE A 149 -13.31 2.62 -7.76
N PRO A 150 -14.35 3.18 -8.43
CA PRO A 150 -15.60 3.52 -7.77
C PRO A 150 -16.28 2.32 -7.09
N TYR A 151 -16.26 1.15 -7.74
CA TYR A 151 -16.80 -0.07 -7.16
C TYR A 151 -16.10 -0.44 -5.83
N LEU A 152 -14.76 -0.52 -5.83
CA LEU A 152 -13.99 -0.82 -4.61
C LEU A 152 -14.10 0.27 -3.54
N SER A 153 -14.20 1.54 -3.95
CA SER A 153 -14.42 2.64 -3.00
C SER A 153 -15.76 2.49 -2.28
N ARG A 154 -16.82 2.09 -2.98
CA ARG A 154 -18.13 1.81 -2.37
C ARG A 154 -18.02 0.67 -1.34
N LEU A 155 -17.35 -0.43 -1.69
CA LEU A 155 -17.20 -1.56 -0.77
C LEU A 155 -16.43 -1.17 0.51
N ARG A 156 -15.38 -0.36 0.39
CA ARG A 156 -14.66 0.17 1.56
C ARG A 156 -15.52 1.10 2.41
N ASN A 157 -16.36 1.93 1.79
CA ASN A 157 -17.29 2.76 2.55
C ASN A 157 -18.31 1.89 3.31
N LEU A 158 -18.76 0.78 2.72
CA LEU A 158 -19.66 -0.16 3.41
C LEU A 158 -18.98 -0.86 4.60
N SER A 159 -17.70 -1.22 4.50
CA SER A 159 -16.96 -1.76 5.64
C SER A 159 -16.64 -0.71 6.72
N LEU A 160 -16.69 0.57 6.38
CA LEU A 160 -16.52 1.68 7.33
C LEU A 160 -17.85 2.19 7.91
N ALA A 161 -19.00 1.89 7.30
CA ALA A 161 -20.31 2.35 7.75
C ALA A 161 -20.58 2.14 9.26
N PRO A 162 -20.11 1.05 9.91
CA PRO A 162 -20.31 0.87 11.35
C PRO A 162 -19.62 1.93 12.22
N LEU A 163 -18.60 2.63 11.72
CA LEU A 163 -18.00 3.75 12.44
C LEU A 163 -19.01 4.86 12.70
N GLU A 164 -19.87 5.17 11.73
CA GLU A 164 -20.90 6.20 11.86
C GLU A 164 -21.97 5.75 12.87
N GLU A 165 -22.45 4.52 12.75
CA GLU A 165 -23.43 3.92 13.66
C GLU A 165 -22.93 3.84 15.12
N LEU A 166 -21.63 3.59 15.31
CA LEU A 166 -20.99 3.53 16.62
C LEU A 166 -20.70 4.92 17.18
N ALA A 167 -20.36 5.89 16.34
CA ALA A 167 -20.17 7.28 16.76
C ALA A 167 -21.46 7.90 17.29
N GLU A 168 -22.62 7.55 16.72
CA GLU A 168 -23.95 7.92 17.26
C GLU A 168 -24.22 7.35 18.66
N GLN A 169 -23.49 6.30 19.05
CA GLN A 169 -23.55 5.66 20.36
C GLN A 169 -22.39 6.09 21.29
N ASP A 170 -21.71 7.20 20.97
CA ASP A 170 -20.52 7.70 21.69
C ASP A 170 -19.35 6.70 21.73
N ILE A 171 -19.27 5.77 20.77
CA ILE A 171 -18.19 4.80 20.64
C ILE A 171 -17.21 5.28 19.56
N PHE A 172 -16.05 5.76 20.01
CA PHE A 172 -14.97 6.26 19.13
C PHE A 172 -13.74 5.34 19.14
N PHE A 173 -13.00 5.37 18.02
CA PHE A 173 -11.77 4.63 17.81
C PHE A 173 -10.62 5.59 17.48
N ASP A 174 -9.43 5.29 17.99
CA ASP A 174 -8.24 6.13 17.78
C ASP A 174 -7.63 5.93 16.39
N LYS A 175 -7.74 4.71 15.84
CA LYS A 175 -7.18 4.35 14.54
C LYS A 175 -8.09 3.39 13.78
N ILE A 176 -8.06 3.52 12.45
CA ILE A 176 -8.66 2.57 11.52
C ILE A 176 -7.53 1.72 10.93
N LEU A 177 -7.66 0.40 11.03
CA LEU A 177 -6.74 -0.57 10.46
C LEU A 177 -7.42 -1.29 9.29
N PHE A 178 -6.97 -1.01 8.08
CA PHE A 178 -7.44 -1.73 6.89
C PHE A 178 -6.67 -3.05 6.72
N LEU A 179 -7.38 -4.18 6.79
CA LEU A 179 -6.84 -5.53 6.60
C LEU A 179 -7.62 -6.26 5.52
N ASN A 180 -7.26 -6.11 4.24
CA ASN A 180 -7.91 -6.84 3.15
C ASN A 180 -7.40 -8.31 3.07
N ASP A 181 -7.32 -8.88 1.88
CA ASP A 181 -6.88 -10.24 1.56
C ASP A 181 -5.35 -10.43 1.62
N VAL A 182 -4.72 -9.83 2.62
CA VAL A 182 -3.27 -9.80 2.82
C VAL A 182 -2.84 -10.78 3.90
N VAL A 183 -1.57 -11.20 3.87
CA VAL A 183 -0.96 -12.06 4.88
C VAL A 183 -0.09 -11.19 5.79
N PHE A 184 -0.32 -11.30 7.09
CA PHE A 184 0.38 -10.55 8.13
C PHE A 184 0.52 -11.37 9.41
N SER A 185 1.50 -11.03 10.23
CA SER A 185 1.64 -11.49 11.61
C SER A 185 1.23 -10.40 12.59
N LEU A 186 1.05 -10.78 13.86
CA LEU A 186 0.85 -9.83 14.95
C LEU A 186 1.96 -8.77 14.99
N SER A 187 3.23 -9.19 14.85
CA SER A 187 4.38 -8.27 14.86
C SER A 187 4.35 -7.26 13.72
N ASP A 188 3.86 -7.63 12.52
CA ASP A 188 3.78 -6.70 11.40
C ASP A 188 2.77 -5.59 11.68
N VAL A 189 1.60 -5.96 12.20
CA VAL A 189 0.54 -5.00 12.52
C VAL A 189 0.97 -4.10 13.67
N LEU A 190 1.57 -4.64 14.74
CA LEU A 190 2.08 -3.81 15.83
C LEU A 190 3.19 -2.87 15.36
N THR A 191 4.08 -3.32 14.46
CA THR A 191 5.09 -2.47 13.84
C THR A 191 4.46 -1.36 13.00
N LEU A 192 3.42 -1.69 12.22
CA LEU A 192 2.68 -0.71 11.42
C LEU A 192 1.98 0.32 12.31
N LEU A 193 1.28 -0.11 13.35
CA LEU A 193 0.60 0.76 14.31
C LEU A 193 1.58 1.63 15.11
N ASN A 194 2.80 1.15 15.34
CA ASN A 194 3.86 1.89 16.01
C ASN A 194 4.74 2.71 15.04
N THR A 195 4.36 2.83 13.76
CA THR A 195 5.06 3.72 12.82
C THR A 195 5.19 5.10 13.43
N ASN A 196 6.41 5.66 13.46
CA ASN A 196 6.69 6.95 14.08
C ASN A 196 6.12 7.08 15.52
N ASN A 197 6.25 6.02 16.33
CA ASN A 197 5.72 5.92 17.70
C ASN A 197 4.19 6.17 17.77
N GLY A 198 3.45 5.73 16.75
CA GLY A 198 2.01 5.91 16.64
C GLY A 198 1.56 7.29 16.14
N GLN A 199 2.48 8.21 15.85
CA GLN A 199 2.21 9.59 15.42
C GLN A 199 2.27 9.72 13.89
N TYR A 200 1.15 9.47 13.23
CA TYR A 200 1.02 9.60 11.78
C TYR A 200 -0.44 9.82 11.38
N ALA A 201 -0.66 10.45 10.22
CA ALA A 201 -1.99 10.56 9.62
C ALA A 201 -2.40 9.25 8.92
N ALA A 202 -1.49 8.64 8.17
CA ALA A 202 -1.66 7.33 7.56
C ALA A 202 -0.30 6.61 7.49
N ALA A 203 -0.31 5.29 7.62
CA ALA A 203 0.84 4.42 7.45
C ALA A 203 0.42 3.18 6.65
N CYS A 204 1.29 2.71 5.76
CA CYS A 204 1.05 1.51 4.97
C CYS A 204 2.29 0.63 4.97
N SER A 205 2.08 -0.67 4.83
CA SER A 205 3.18 -1.59 4.53
C SER A 205 3.63 -1.45 3.07
N LEU A 206 4.68 -2.18 2.68
CA LEU A 206 5.05 -2.33 1.27
C LEU A 206 4.30 -3.53 0.67
N ASP A 207 3.89 -3.43 -0.59
CA ASP A 207 3.22 -4.51 -1.32
C ASP A 207 4.18 -5.22 -2.27
N PHE A 208 4.26 -6.54 -2.11
CA PHE A 208 5.00 -7.40 -3.02
C PHE A 208 4.09 -8.54 -3.46
N SER A 209 4.08 -8.81 -4.77
CA SER A 209 3.45 -10.02 -5.31
C SER A 209 4.47 -11.08 -5.68
N ARG A 210 5.64 -10.67 -6.19
CA ARG A 210 6.79 -11.52 -6.53
C ARG A 210 8.09 -10.82 -6.12
N PRO A 211 8.55 -11.00 -4.87
CA PRO A 211 9.81 -10.42 -4.41
C PRO A 211 10.98 -10.78 -5.35
N PRO A 212 11.94 -9.87 -5.58
CA PRO A 212 12.13 -8.57 -4.91
C PRO A 212 11.35 -7.41 -5.57
N HIS A 213 10.41 -7.70 -6.49
CA HIS A 213 9.65 -6.68 -7.21
C HIS A 213 8.48 -6.18 -6.36
N TYR A 214 8.55 -4.90 -6.01
CA TYR A 214 7.45 -4.14 -5.45
C TYR A 214 6.33 -4.05 -6.48
N TYR A 215 5.12 -4.48 -6.10
CA TYR A 215 4.02 -4.74 -7.02
C TYR A 215 3.09 -3.54 -7.14
N ASP A 216 2.46 -3.13 -6.04
CA ASP A 216 1.44 -2.09 -6.08
C ASP A 216 2.06 -0.67 -6.00
N THR A 217 2.50 -0.18 -7.16
CA THR A 217 2.96 1.20 -7.34
C THR A 217 1.82 2.20 -7.59
N PHE A 218 0.58 1.73 -7.64
CA PHE A 218 -0.57 2.53 -8.06
C PHE A 218 -0.78 3.70 -7.10
N ALA A 219 -0.93 3.41 -5.81
CA ALA A 219 -1.23 4.40 -4.77
C ALA A 219 0.02 5.02 -4.13
N LEU A 220 1.21 4.44 -4.33
CA LEU A 220 2.43 4.88 -3.67
C LEU A 220 3.00 6.14 -4.33
N ARG A 221 3.10 7.23 -3.59
CA ARG A 221 3.79 8.45 -4.00
C ARG A 221 4.83 8.83 -2.96
N ASP A 222 6.06 9.07 -3.42
CA ASP A 222 7.13 9.47 -2.52
C ASP A 222 6.88 10.85 -1.89
N SER A 223 7.79 11.32 -1.03
CA SER A 223 7.59 12.57 -0.29
C SER A 223 7.47 13.81 -1.18
N GLU A 224 7.86 13.73 -2.45
CA GLU A 224 7.74 14.80 -3.44
C GLU A 224 6.55 14.58 -4.39
N GLY A 225 5.82 13.47 -4.24
CA GLY A 225 4.66 13.13 -5.07
C GLY A 225 5.00 12.31 -6.31
N HIS A 226 6.20 11.73 -6.40
CA HIS A 226 6.61 10.94 -7.56
C HIS A 226 6.19 9.47 -7.43
N GLU A 227 5.90 8.85 -8.57
CA GLU A 227 5.79 7.39 -8.69
C GLU A 227 7.14 6.72 -8.32
N ALA A 228 7.10 5.44 -7.93
CA ALA A 228 8.31 4.66 -7.76
C ALA A 228 9.15 4.66 -9.05
N VAL A 229 10.44 5.00 -8.94
CA VAL A 229 11.35 5.10 -10.10
C VAL A 229 11.82 3.73 -10.59
N MET A 230 11.65 2.70 -9.76
CA MET A 230 11.97 1.30 -10.05
C MET A 230 11.22 0.36 -9.11
N SER A 231 10.93 -0.86 -9.58
CA SER A 231 10.23 -1.88 -8.79
C SER A 231 11.14 -2.66 -7.83
N THR A 232 12.43 -2.37 -7.78
CA THR A 232 13.35 -3.00 -6.81
C THR A 232 13.94 -1.95 -5.89
N TRP A 233 14.32 -2.34 -4.68
CA TRP A 233 14.92 -1.43 -3.70
C TRP A 233 16.12 -0.69 -4.34
N PRO A 234 16.34 0.63 -4.13
CA PRO A 234 15.57 1.55 -3.27
C PRO A 234 14.55 2.39 -4.08
N TYR A 235 13.29 1.99 -4.06
CA TYR A 235 12.19 2.33 -5.00
C TYR A 235 11.98 3.80 -5.38
N PHE A 236 12.39 4.75 -4.53
CA PHE A 236 11.97 6.15 -4.60
C PHE A 236 12.89 7.08 -5.41
N ARG A 237 12.30 8.16 -5.93
CA ARG A 237 13.02 9.27 -6.58
C ARG A 237 13.48 10.29 -5.55
N SER A 238 12.57 10.73 -4.68
CA SER A 238 12.82 11.68 -3.60
C SER A 238 14.01 11.24 -2.75
N SER A 239 14.88 12.20 -2.42
CA SER A 239 16.02 11.93 -1.56
C SER A 239 15.59 11.59 -0.13
N LEU A 240 14.52 12.22 0.37
CA LEU A 240 14.01 12.01 1.72
C LEU A 240 13.48 10.58 1.88
N SER A 241 12.54 10.16 1.03
CA SER A 241 11.96 8.81 1.09
C SER A 241 13.02 7.73 0.90
N ARG A 242 13.93 7.93 -0.07
CA ARG A 242 14.99 6.97 -0.36
C ARG A 242 16.02 6.85 0.76
N THR A 243 16.36 7.95 1.44
CA THR A 243 17.30 7.92 2.55
C THR A 243 16.69 7.21 3.74
N ALA A 244 15.44 7.51 4.08
CA ALA A 244 14.70 6.80 5.13
C ALA A 244 14.60 5.29 4.83
N LEU A 245 14.24 4.92 3.59
CA LEU A 245 14.19 3.52 3.16
C LEU A 245 15.53 2.81 3.30
N LYS A 246 16.63 3.50 2.92
CA LYS A 246 17.98 2.94 3.08
C LYS A 246 18.35 2.75 4.55
N GLN A 247 17.83 3.59 5.42
CA GLN A 247 18.09 3.53 6.86
C GLN A 247 17.23 2.52 7.62
N GLY A 248 16.28 1.86 6.96
CA GLY A 248 15.30 1.01 7.63
C GLY A 248 14.29 1.81 8.47
N ASN A 249 14.19 3.12 8.24
CA ASN A 249 13.27 4.01 8.94
C ASN A 249 11.91 4.03 8.24
N ALA A 250 10.87 4.45 8.99
CA ALA A 250 9.58 4.79 8.41
C ALA A 250 9.77 5.80 7.26
N VAL A 251 9.20 5.49 6.10
CA VAL A 251 9.46 6.24 4.87
C VAL A 251 8.41 7.34 4.69
N PRO A 252 8.80 8.63 4.63
CA PRO A 252 7.87 9.70 4.31
C PRO A 252 7.34 9.55 2.88
N VAL A 253 6.02 9.55 2.74
CA VAL A 253 5.28 9.42 1.48
C VAL A 253 4.14 10.43 1.46
N THR A 254 3.69 10.82 0.27
CA THR A 254 2.50 11.68 0.13
C THR A 254 1.22 10.85 -0.02
N SER A 255 1.33 9.60 -0.47
CA SER A 255 0.24 8.63 -0.49
C SER A 255 0.77 7.20 -0.50
N CYS A 256 -0.01 6.28 0.08
CA CYS A 256 0.23 4.84 0.01
C CYS A 256 -1.09 4.08 0.22
N TRP A 257 -1.16 2.86 -0.31
CA TRP A 257 -2.21 1.88 0.00
C TRP A 257 -1.70 0.52 -0.48
N ASN A 258 -1.36 -0.41 0.43
CA ASN A 258 -0.55 -1.60 0.11
C ASN A 258 -0.74 -2.71 1.14
N GLY A 259 -0.40 -3.96 0.77
CA GLY A 259 -0.28 -5.09 1.69
C GLY A 259 0.49 -6.28 1.10
N TYR A 260 0.73 -7.35 1.85
CA TYR A 260 1.51 -8.50 1.35
C TYR A 260 0.61 -9.69 0.97
N ASN A 261 0.91 -10.40 -0.11
CA ASN A 261 0.38 -11.75 -0.31
C ASN A 261 1.25 -12.80 0.41
N LYS A 262 0.73 -14.05 0.55
CA LYS A 262 1.44 -15.11 1.29
C LYS A 262 2.84 -15.42 0.74
N ALA A 263 2.94 -15.62 -0.57
CA ALA A 263 4.20 -16.00 -1.20
C ALA A 263 5.27 -14.91 -1.02
N ALA A 264 4.85 -13.66 -1.07
CA ALA A 264 5.73 -12.54 -0.83
C ALA A 264 6.12 -12.38 0.64
N TYR A 265 5.19 -12.60 1.55
CA TYR A 265 5.47 -12.64 2.99
C TYR A 265 6.55 -13.68 3.32
N ASP A 266 6.39 -14.91 2.85
CA ASP A 266 7.34 -16.01 3.11
C ASP A 266 8.73 -15.69 2.53
N ALA A 267 8.79 -15.10 1.34
CA ALA A 267 10.05 -14.74 0.70
C ALA A 267 10.75 -13.54 1.38
N MET A 268 10.00 -12.53 1.81
CA MET A 268 10.57 -11.34 2.47
C MET A 268 11.03 -11.64 3.89
N ASN A 269 10.35 -12.54 4.61
CA ASN A 269 10.75 -13.01 5.94
C ASN A 269 11.75 -14.18 5.91
N GLY A 270 12.12 -14.66 4.72
CA GLY A 270 13.19 -15.63 4.50
C GLY A 270 14.52 -14.98 4.09
N SER A 271 15.49 -15.80 3.68
CA SER A 271 16.83 -15.35 3.25
C SER A 271 16.83 -14.48 1.98
N ALA A 272 15.70 -14.39 1.26
CA ALA A 272 15.56 -13.56 0.06
C ALA A 272 15.36 -12.06 0.38
N GLY A 273 14.99 -11.71 1.61
CA GLY A 273 14.92 -10.33 2.08
C GLY A 273 16.29 -9.68 2.32
N GLU A 274 17.36 -10.48 2.47
CA GLU A 274 18.70 -9.94 2.71
C GLU A 274 19.38 -9.40 1.44
N LEU A 275 19.72 -8.11 1.46
CA LEU A 275 20.53 -7.47 0.43
C LEU A 275 22.03 -7.75 0.67
N SER A 276 22.66 -8.43 -0.28
CA SER A 276 24.13 -8.51 -0.33
C SER A 276 24.75 -7.16 -0.70
N LEU A 277 26.01 -6.93 -0.33
CA LEU A 277 26.72 -5.68 -0.66
C LEU A 277 26.70 -5.41 -2.18
N PHE A 278 26.95 -6.44 -3.00
CA PHE A 278 26.91 -6.30 -4.45
C PHE A 278 25.54 -5.85 -4.95
N ARG A 279 24.46 -6.50 -4.49
CA ARG A 279 23.09 -6.12 -4.87
C ARG A 279 22.76 -4.71 -4.39
N TYR A 280 23.13 -4.36 -3.17
CA TYR A 280 22.95 -3.01 -2.62
C TYR A 280 23.62 -1.94 -3.51
N LEU A 281 24.90 -2.13 -3.87
CA LEU A 281 25.64 -1.18 -4.69
C LEU A 281 25.07 -1.08 -6.10
N PHE A 282 24.80 -2.23 -6.74
CA PHE A 282 24.23 -2.28 -8.08
C PHE A 282 22.89 -1.54 -8.13
N ARG A 283 21.99 -1.80 -7.17
CA ARG A 283 20.68 -1.17 -7.10
C ARG A 283 20.75 0.33 -6.79
N CYS A 284 21.69 0.75 -5.94
CA CYS A 284 21.94 2.17 -5.70
C CYS A 284 22.36 2.90 -6.98
N TRP A 285 23.21 2.29 -7.80
CA TRP A 285 23.63 2.82 -9.10
C TRP A 285 22.51 2.80 -10.13
N GLU A 286 21.76 1.71 -10.25
CA GLU A 286 20.59 1.62 -11.13
C GLU A 286 19.59 2.75 -10.81
N ASN A 287 19.25 2.92 -9.54
CA ASN A 287 18.38 3.99 -9.08
C ASN A 287 18.95 5.37 -9.46
N ARG A 288 20.27 5.59 -9.29
CA ARG A 288 20.95 6.84 -9.66
C ARG A 288 20.84 7.15 -11.15
N LEU A 289 21.14 6.17 -12.00
CA LEU A 289 21.02 6.33 -13.45
C LEU A 289 19.57 6.60 -13.86
N ARG A 290 18.60 5.83 -13.34
CA ARG A 290 17.18 6.07 -13.64
C ARG A 290 16.74 7.47 -13.27
N ARG A 291 17.11 8.00 -12.10
CA ARG A 291 16.76 9.39 -11.73
C ARG A 291 17.38 10.44 -12.66
N TRP A 292 18.62 10.24 -13.10
CA TRP A 292 19.31 11.18 -14.00
C TRP A 292 18.75 11.19 -15.42
N PHE A 293 18.27 10.03 -15.89
CA PHE A 293 17.87 9.86 -17.29
C PHE A 293 16.36 9.68 -17.50
N THR A 294 15.55 9.74 -16.43
CA THR A 294 14.08 9.62 -16.54
C THR A 294 13.37 10.75 -15.83
N THR A 295 12.20 11.11 -16.35
CA THR A 295 11.29 12.13 -15.80
C THR A 295 9.86 11.63 -15.87
N ASP A 296 9.06 11.92 -14.85
CA ASP A 296 7.62 11.66 -14.80
C ASP A 296 6.79 12.89 -15.20
N TRP A 297 7.45 14.00 -15.56
CA TRP A 297 6.82 15.27 -15.90
C TRP A 297 5.73 15.14 -16.97
N PHE A 298 5.95 14.33 -18.01
CA PHE A 298 4.97 14.12 -19.07
C PHE A 298 3.68 13.46 -18.55
N LYS A 299 3.81 12.45 -17.68
CA LYS A 299 2.66 11.78 -17.06
C LYS A 299 1.88 12.75 -16.17
N ILE A 300 2.59 13.47 -15.31
CA ILE A 300 2.01 14.48 -14.40
C ILE A 300 1.29 15.57 -15.19
N ARG A 301 1.88 16.04 -16.30
CA ARG A 301 1.27 17.06 -17.17
C ARG A 301 -0.04 16.59 -17.78
N VAL A 302 -0.12 15.33 -18.22
CA VAL A 302 -1.37 14.74 -18.76
C VAL A 302 -2.47 14.76 -17.71
N VAL A 303 -2.19 14.29 -16.49
CA VAL A 303 -3.16 14.28 -15.39
C VAL A 303 -3.63 15.70 -15.06
N ARG A 304 -2.69 16.65 -14.86
CA ARG A 304 -3.01 18.05 -14.56
C ARG A 304 -3.88 18.72 -15.63
N ASN A 305 -3.60 18.47 -16.90
CA ASN A 305 -4.40 19.02 -18.00
C ASN A 305 -5.83 18.48 -18.00
N ARG A 306 -6.01 17.18 -17.69
CA ARG A 306 -7.34 16.56 -17.57
C ARG A 306 -8.12 17.12 -16.40
N VAL A 307 -7.48 17.23 -15.23
CA VAL A 307 -8.09 17.85 -14.03
C VAL A 307 -8.50 19.29 -14.33
N LYS A 308 -7.61 20.10 -14.92
CA LYS A 308 -7.93 21.49 -15.29
C LYS A 308 -9.13 21.58 -16.23
N LYS A 309 -9.20 20.69 -17.23
CA LYS A 309 -10.33 20.64 -18.16
C LYS A 309 -11.63 20.27 -17.42
N TRP A 310 -11.59 19.28 -16.54
CA TRP A 310 -12.74 18.83 -15.75
C TRP A 310 -13.23 19.89 -14.75
N GLN A 311 -12.32 20.56 -14.04
CA GLN A 311 -12.65 21.68 -13.14
C GLN A 311 -13.24 22.87 -13.90
N GLY A 312 -12.86 23.06 -15.17
CA GLY A 312 -13.46 24.10 -16.03
C GLY A 312 -14.90 23.82 -16.46
N LEU A 313 -15.44 22.62 -16.25
CA LEU A 313 -16.81 22.26 -16.66
C LEU A 313 -17.88 22.74 -15.67
N SER A 314 -17.56 22.90 -14.39
CA SER A 314 -18.49 23.35 -13.36
C SER A 314 -17.74 23.98 -12.19
N SER A 315 -18.28 25.05 -11.60
CA SER A 315 -17.73 25.66 -10.38
C SER A 315 -17.76 24.73 -9.17
N SER A 316 -18.60 23.70 -9.19
CA SER A 316 -18.63 22.65 -8.16
C SER A 316 -17.49 21.64 -8.27
N ASN A 317 -16.78 21.58 -9.41
CA ASN A 317 -15.73 20.60 -9.63
C ASN A 317 -14.42 21.05 -8.99
N SER A 318 -14.01 20.36 -7.93
CA SER A 318 -12.75 20.62 -7.24
C SER A 318 -11.98 19.32 -7.00
N GLU A 319 -10.66 19.36 -7.21
CA GLU A 319 -9.75 18.24 -6.93
C GLU A 319 -8.55 18.77 -6.14
N VAL A 320 -8.47 18.38 -4.88
CA VAL A 320 -7.40 18.80 -3.96
C VAL A 320 -6.21 17.84 -4.01
N GLY A 321 -6.46 16.57 -4.33
CA GLY A 321 -5.52 15.46 -4.34
C GLY A 321 -4.86 15.17 -5.68
N VAL A 322 -4.61 16.19 -6.53
CA VAL A 322 -4.04 16.01 -7.89
C VAL A 322 -2.75 15.17 -7.89
N ARG A 323 -1.96 15.21 -6.81
CA ARG A 323 -0.72 14.43 -6.67
C ARG A 323 -0.96 12.92 -6.50
N CYS A 324 -2.12 12.53 -5.99
CA CYS A 324 -2.53 11.14 -5.80
C CYS A 324 -3.17 10.55 -7.06
N LEU A 325 -3.54 11.40 -8.03
CA LEU A 325 -4.15 10.96 -9.27
C LEU A 325 -3.13 10.33 -10.21
N ILE A 326 -3.61 9.34 -10.96
CA ILE A 326 -2.79 8.56 -11.86
C ILE A 326 -3.44 8.51 -13.24
N ASN A 327 -2.65 8.21 -14.25
CA ASN A 327 -3.14 8.07 -15.62
C ASN A 327 -3.33 6.60 -16.02
N GLU A 328 -4.09 5.85 -15.23
CA GLU A 328 -4.48 4.48 -15.55
C GLU A 328 -5.98 4.29 -15.29
N MET A 329 -6.60 3.41 -16.08
CA MET A 329 -8.02 3.08 -15.96
C MET A 329 -8.17 1.56 -15.78
N GLN A 330 -9.09 1.18 -14.90
CA GLN A 330 -9.40 -0.21 -14.59
C GLN A 330 -10.91 -0.42 -14.58
N VAL A 331 -11.35 -1.53 -15.15
CA VAL A 331 -12.75 -1.96 -15.15
C VAL A 331 -12.91 -3.27 -14.41
N LEU A 332 -14.09 -3.49 -13.84
CA LEU A 332 -14.45 -4.75 -13.20
C LEU A 332 -14.66 -5.82 -14.28
N ALA A 333 -14.24 -7.04 -13.98
CA ALA A 333 -14.49 -8.23 -14.80
C ALA A 333 -15.04 -9.34 -13.87
N GLY A 334 -15.78 -10.30 -14.42
CA GLY A 334 -16.39 -11.37 -13.61
C GLY A 334 -15.37 -12.06 -12.71
N ASN A 335 -14.24 -12.47 -13.29
CA ASN A 335 -13.11 -13.08 -12.59
C ASN A 335 -12.08 -12.10 -12.00
N GLY A 336 -12.41 -10.82 -11.86
CA GLY A 336 -11.55 -9.83 -11.22
C GLY A 336 -11.64 -8.46 -11.87
N TRP A 337 -10.61 -8.07 -12.62
CA TRP A 337 -10.52 -6.74 -13.23
C TRP A 337 -9.55 -6.71 -14.41
N ALA A 338 -9.63 -5.67 -15.23
CA ALA A 338 -8.76 -5.47 -16.39
C ALA A 338 -8.34 -3.99 -16.55
N HIS A 339 -7.14 -3.77 -17.09
CA HIS A 339 -6.71 -2.46 -17.58
C HIS A 339 -7.39 -2.13 -18.91
N VAL A 340 -7.69 -0.85 -19.15
CA VAL A 340 -8.33 -0.35 -20.39
C VAL A 340 -7.71 0.91 -20.95
#